data_AF-A0A8S3C5J7-F1
#
_entry.id   AF-A0A8S3C5J7-F1
#
_cell.length_a   1.000
_cell.length_b   1.000
_cell.length_c   1.000
_cell.angle_alpha   90.00
_cell.angle_beta   90.00
_cell.angle_gamma   90.00
#
_symmetry.space_group_name_H-M   'P 1'
#
loop_
_entity.id
_entity.type
_entity.pdbx_description
1 polymer ?
#
loop_
_entity_poly.entity_id
_entity_poly.type
_entity_poly.pdbx_seq_one_letter_code
_entity_poly.pdbx_strand_id
1 'polypeptide(L)' 'MDISGFITYYIFLAALTIGVLLVGLVLWHGRMISRGETSIERVLNQSYAQQCTEQGFVYVNPYDFGFVGNWKRFL' A
#
# COMPACT_ATOMS: atom_id res chain seq x y z
N MET A 1 6.79 -40.41 1.87
CA MET A 1 5.85 -39.30 2.15
C MET A 1 4.50 -39.77 1.63
N ASP A 2 3.51 -39.89 2.50
CA ASP A 2 2.16 -40.33 2.14
C ASP A 2 1.36 -39.18 1.50
N ILE A 3 0.22 -39.51 0.89
CA ILE A 3 -0.64 -38.54 0.18
C ILE A 3 -1.07 -37.42 1.12
N SER A 4 -1.36 -37.73 2.39
CA SER A 4 -1.73 -36.73 3.39
C SER A 4 -0.59 -35.75 3.65
N GLY A 5 0.63 -36.25 3.86
CA GLY A 5 1.82 -35.42 4.05
C GLY A 5 2.10 -34.48 2.87
N PHE A 6 1.88 -34.94 1.63
CA PHE A 6 1.99 -34.08 0.44
C PHE A 6 0.96 -32.94 0.48
N ILE A 7 -0.32 -33.25 0.70
CA ILE A 7 -1.38 -32.24 0.76
C ILE A 7 -1.10 -31.19 1.83
N THR A 8 -0.72 -31.62 3.04
CA THR A 8 -0.40 -30.71 4.15
C THR A 8 0.76 -29.77 3.81
N TYR A 9 1.80 -30.29 3.15
CA TYR A 9 2.94 -29.49 2.71
C TYR A 9 2.55 -28.37 1.74
N TYR A 10 1.73 -28.67 0.72
CA TYR A 10 1.29 -27.64 -0.23
C TYR A 10 0.36 -26.61 0.42
N ILE A 11 -0.53 -27.02 1.32
CA ILE A 11 -1.38 -26.08 2.05
C ILE A 11 -0.52 -25.12 2.88
N PHE A 12 0.51 -25.63 3.55
CA PHE A 12 1.42 -24.79 4.33
C PHE A 12 2.16 -23.77 3.45
N LEU A 13 2.70 -24.20 2.30
CA LEU A 13 3.35 -23.29 1.35
C LEU A 13 2.40 -22.25 0.77
N ALA A 14 1.18 -22.66 0.42
CA ALA A 14 0.15 -21.75 -0.08
C ALA A 14 -0.24 -20.71 0.99
N ALA A 15 -0.47 -21.14 2.23
CA ALA A 15 -0.79 -20.26 3.35
C ALA A 15 0.33 -19.26 3.62
N LEU A 16 1.59 -19.70 3.60
CA LEU A 16 2.74 -18.81 3.76
C LEU A 16 2.80 -17.76 2.65
N THR A 17 2.59 -18.18 1.40
CA THR A 17 2.61 -17.29 0.24
C THR A 17 1.52 -16.23 0.33
N ILE A 18 0.29 -16.66 0.64
CA ILE A 18 -0.84 -15.75 0.84
C ILE A 18 -0.56 -14.78 2.00
N GLY A 19 -0.03 -15.29 3.12
CA GLY A 19 0.33 -14.48 4.28
C GLY A 19 1.32 -13.37 3.92
N VAL A 20 2.39 -13.70 3.19
CA VAL A 20 3.39 -12.72 2.73
C VAL A 20 2.76 -11.67 1.81
N LEU A 21 1.92 -12.09 0.85
CA LEU A 21 1.23 -11.17 -0.06
C LEU A 21 0.28 -10.22 0.69
N LEU A 22 -0.46 -10.73 1.68
CA LEU A 22 -1.35 -9.92 2.51
C LEU A 22 -0.58 -8.90 3.35
N VAL A 23 0.53 -9.30 3.97
CA VAL A 23 1.40 -8.37 4.71
C VAL A 23 1.90 -7.26 3.78
N GLY A 24 2.36 -7.61 2.58
CA GLY A 24 2.78 -6.62 1.57
C GLY A 24 1.64 -5.65 1.21
N LEU A 25 0.43 -6.16 1.03
CA LEU A 25 -0.75 -5.35 0.73
C LEU A 25 -1.12 -4.41 1.89
N VAL A 26 -1.09 -4.90 3.13
CA VAL A 26 -1.36 -4.08 4.33
C VAL A 26 -0.31 -2.97 4.46
N LEU A 27 0.97 -3.27 4.26
CA LEU A 27 2.04 -2.27 4.29
C LEU A 27 1.85 -1.21 3.19
N TRP A 28 1.45 -1.64 1.99
CA TRP A 28 1.16 -0.73 0.89
C TRP A 28 0.00 0.21 1.21
N HIS A 29 -1.13 -0.32 1.70
CA HIS A 29 -2.26 0.49 2.10
C HIS A 29 -1.95 1.38 3.30
N GLY A 30 -1.22 0.87 4.30
CA GLY A 30 -0.76 1.66 5.44
C GLY A 30 0.11 2.86 5.01
N ARG A 31 0.96 2.69 3.99
CA ARG A 31 1.72 3.79 3.39
C ARG A 31 0.81 4.83 2.71
N MET A 32 -0.22 4.40 1.99
CA MET A 32 -1.17 5.31 1.33
C MET A 32 -1.98 6.10 2.36
N ILE A 33 -2.52 5.43 3.38
CA ILE A 33 -3.19 6.07 4.52
C ILE A 33 -2.25 7.09 5.18
N SER A 34 -1.00 6.72 5.42
CA SER A 34 -0.01 7.61 6.04
C SER A 34 0.26 8.89 5.24
N ARG A 35 -0.02 8.89 3.94
CA ARG A 35 0.14 10.05 3.03
C ARG A 35 -1.16 10.78 2.74
N GLY A 36 -2.29 10.32 3.27
CA GLY A 36 -3.60 10.88 2.96
C GLY A 36 -3.99 10.69 1.50
N GLU A 37 -3.66 9.54 0.90
CA GLU A 37 -3.94 9.23 -0.51
C GLU A 37 -4.72 7.92 -0.64
N THR A 38 -5.62 7.86 -1.62
CA THR A 38 -6.21 6.61 -2.13
C THR A 38 -5.36 6.00 -3.25
N SER A 39 -5.65 4.75 -3.65
CA SER A 39 -4.95 4.06 -4.74
C SER A 39 -5.01 4.81 -6.07
N ILE A 40 -6.12 5.49 -6.36
CA ILE A 40 -6.32 6.27 -7.59
C ILE A 40 -5.60 7.62 -7.47
N GLU A 41 -5.77 8.32 -6.34
CA GLU A 41 -5.12 9.61 -6.10
C GLU A 41 -3.61 9.50 -6.16
N ARG A 42 -3.02 8.42 -5.65
CA ARG A 42 -1.56 8.23 -5.76
C ARG A 42 -1.05 8.31 -7.21
N VAL A 43 -1.76 7.69 -8.16
CA VAL A 43 -1.36 7.71 -9.57
C VAL A 43 -1.49 9.12 -10.13
N LEU A 44 -2.58 9.82 -9.82
CA LEU A 44 -2.81 11.21 -10.22
C LEU A 44 -1.78 12.17 -9.60
N ASN A 45 -1.52 12.04 -8.30
CA ASN A 45 -0.54 12.82 -7.55
C ASN A 45 0.86 12.65 -8.13
N GLN A 46 1.23 11.44 -8.58
CA GLN A 46 2.49 11.22 -9.28
C GLN A 46 2.55 12.01 -10.60
N SER A 47 1.47 12.00 -11.38
CA SER A 47 1.39 12.79 -12.62
C SER A 47 1.42 14.29 -12.36
N TYR A 48 0.73 14.78 -11.32
CA TYR A 48 0.75 16.18 -10.92
C TYR A 48 2.10 16.61 -10.38
N ALA A 49 2.76 15.77 -9.56
CA ALA A 49 4.10 16.02 -9.07
C ALA A 49 5.12 16.17 -10.20
N GLN A 50 5.01 15.34 -11.24
CA GLN A 50 5.84 15.47 -12.43
C GLN A 50 5.62 16.81 -13.13
N GLN A 51 4.36 17.17 -13.41
CA GLN A 51 4.01 18.44 -14.07
C GLN A 51 4.46 19.66 -13.25
N CYS A 52 4.25 19.66 -11.93
CA CYS A 52 4.72 20.73 -11.05
C CYS A 52 6.24 20.87 -11.12
N THR A 53 6.97 19.74 -11.09
CA THR A 53 8.45 19.75 -11.17
C THR A 53 8.93 20.34 -12.49
N GLU A 54 8.29 20.00 -13.61
CA GLU A 54 8.60 20.56 -14.93
C GLU A 54 8.38 22.09 -14.98
N GLN A 55 7.44 22.60 -14.19
CA GLN A 55 7.15 24.03 -14.06
C GLN A 55 7.98 24.73 -12.96
N GLY A 56 8.85 24.00 -12.26
CA GLY A 56 9.68 24.55 -11.16
C GLY A 56 8.95 24.69 -9.82
N PHE A 57 7.78 24.05 -9.67
CA PHE A 57 7.00 24.04 -8.44
C PHE A 57 7.12 22.70 -7.69
N VAL A 58 6.86 22.74 -6.38
CA VAL A 58 6.76 21.55 -5.53
C VAL A 58 5.30 21.18 -5.37
N TYR A 59 4.94 19.95 -5.74
CA TYR A 59 3.61 19.41 -5.48
C TYR A 59 3.44 19.08 -3.99
N VAL A 60 2.31 19.51 -3.42
CA VAL A 60 1.92 19.22 -2.03
C VAL A 60 0.53 18.59 -2.08
N ASN A 61 0.39 17.40 -1.48
CA ASN A 61 -0.91 16.76 -1.35
C ASN A 61 -1.78 17.57 -0.37
N PRO A 62 -2.89 18.19 -0.80
CA PRO A 62 -3.75 18.97 0.09
C PRO A 62 -4.48 18.12 1.13
N TYR A 63 -4.53 16.80 0.94
CA TYR A 63 -5.17 15.84 1.84
C TYR A 63 -4.18 15.16 2.81
N ASP A 64 -2.90 15.53 2.79
CA ASP A 64 -1.92 15.06 3.77
C ASP A 64 -1.93 15.98 5.02
N PHE A 65 -2.49 15.46 6.11
CA PHE A 65 -2.55 16.11 7.43
C PHE A 65 -1.45 15.61 8.39
N GLY A 66 -0.42 14.96 7.86
CA GLY A 66 0.62 14.27 8.61
C GLY A 66 0.16 12.91 9.14
N PHE A 67 1.13 12.04 9.48
CA PHE A 67 0.88 10.63 9.83
C PHE A 67 -0.28 10.45 10.82
N VAL A 68 -0.21 11.08 12.00
CA VAL A 68 -1.25 10.96 13.04
C VAL A 68 -2.59 11.53 12.57
N GLY A 69 -2.58 12.66 11.84
CA GLY A 69 -3.78 13.29 11.33
C GLY A 69 -4.49 12.43 10.29
N ASN A 70 -3.73 11.78 9.42
CA ASN A 70 -4.26 10.90 8.38
C ASN A 70 -4.86 9.62 8.98
N TRP A 71 -4.14 8.97 9.89
CA TRP A 71 -4.63 7.76 10.55
C TRP A 71 -5.89 8.02 11.40
N LYS A 72 -5.99 9.18 12.07
CA LYS A 72 -7.20 9.59 12.81
C LYS A 72 -8.41 9.90 11.94
N ARG A 73 -8.23 10.20 10.66
CA ARG A 73 -9.34 10.44 9.72
C ARG A 73 -9.79 9.17 9.03
N PHE A 74 -8.89 8.20 8.91
CA PHE A 74 -9.17 6.90 8.32
C PHE A 74 -9.91 5.96 9.29
N LEU A 75 -9.50 5.95 10.57
CA LEU A 75 -10.10 5.15 11.66
C LEU A 75 -11.18 5.94 12.41
#